data_AF-A0A661GAA6-F1
#
_entry.id   AF-A0A661GAA6-F1
#
_cell.length_a   1.000
_cell.length_b   1.000
_cell.length_c   1.000
_cell.angle_alpha   90.00
_cell.angle_beta   90.00
_cell.angle_gamma   90.00
#
_symmetry.space_group_name_H-M   'P 1'
#
loop_
_entity.id
_entity.type
_entity.pdbx_description
1 polymer ?
#
loop_
_entity_poly.entity_id
_entity_poly.type
_entity_poly.pdbx_seq_one_letter_code
_entity_poly.pdbx_strand_id
1 'polypeptide(L)'
;MKPVQTFTTDYLALTHTATPEQVLRFLEDFRLLQAPAVRSRPISLRVPEPLLAAFKQRCALEGIPYQVRIKELMRGWLEGTTPPAGSNP
;
A
#
# COMPACT_ATOMS: atom_id res chain seq x y z
N MET A 1 -26.27 1.29 -2.94
CA MET A 1 -26.43 -0.02 -3.60
C MET A 1 -25.06 -0.67 -3.71
N LYS A 2 -24.88 -1.91 -3.24
CA LYS A 2 -23.68 -2.68 -3.56
C LYS A 2 -23.76 -3.06 -5.04
N PRO A 3 -22.69 -2.92 -5.84
CA PRO A 3 -22.71 -3.34 -7.23
C PRO A 3 -23.04 -4.84 -7.28
N VAL A 4 -24.05 -5.21 -8.06
CA VAL A 4 -24.41 -6.61 -8.27
C VAL A 4 -23.42 -7.15 -9.29
N GLN A 5 -22.63 -8.13 -8.87
CA GLN A 5 -21.72 -8.85 -9.75
C GLN A 5 -22.53 -9.90 -10.52
N THR A 6 -22.54 -9.82 -11.85
CA THR A 6 -23.21 -10.79 -12.72
C THR A 6 -22.19 -11.80 -13.23
N PHE A 7 -22.52 -13.08 -13.17
CA PHE A 7 -21.69 -14.15 -13.71
C PHE A 7 -22.39 -14.81 -14.89
N THR A 8 -21.63 -15.07 -15.96
CA THR A 8 -22.12 -15.78 -17.15
C THR A 8 -22.24 -17.28 -16.87
N THR A 9 -23.12 -17.98 -17.59
CA THR A 9 -23.29 -19.43 -17.50
C THR A 9 -21.98 -20.18 -17.73
N ASP A 10 -21.18 -19.74 -18.70
CA ASP A 10 -19.88 -20.36 -19.02
C ASP A 10 -18.87 -20.25 -17.87
N TYR A 11 -18.94 -19.14 -17.13
CA TYR A 11 -18.09 -18.92 -15.95
C TYR A 11 -18.51 -19.86 -14.82
N LEU A 12 -19.81 -20.05 -14.61
CA LEU A 12 -20.31 -21.00 -13.61
C LEU A 12 -19.89 -22.43 -13.97
N ALA A 13 -20.00 -22.83 -15.25
CA ALA A 13 -19.55 -24.14 -15.72
C ALA A 13 -18.05 -24.37 -15.44
N LEU A 14 -17.21 -23.36 -15.63
CA LEU A 14 -15.79 -23.43 -15.27
C LEU A 14 -15.58 -23.65 -13.78
N THR A 15 -16.32 -22.96 -12.91
CA THR A 15 -16.20 -23.12 -11.44
C THR A 15 -16.56 -24.53 -10.95
N HIS A 16 -17.44 -25.25 -11.66
CA HIS A 16 -17.77 -26.64 -11.34
C HIS A 16 -16.61 -27.62 -11.58
N THR A 17 -15.60 -27.23 -12.36
CA THR A 17 -14.42 -28.04 -12.67
C THR A 17 -13.19 -27.68 -11.83
N ALA A 18 -13.32 -26.71 -10.91
CA ALA A 18 -12.20 -26.24 -10.12
C ALA A 18 -11.65 -27.34 -9.18
N THR A 19 -10.33 -27.47 -9.12
CA THR A 19 -9.68 -28.39 -8.17
C THR A 19 -9.73 -27.82 -6.75
N PRO A 20 -9.60 -28.68 -5.71
CA PRO A 20 -9.55 -28.21 -4.33
C PRO A 20 -8.48 -27.13 -4.09
N GLU A 21 -7.31 -27.22 -4.71
CA GLU A 21 -6.22 -26.25 -4.59
C GLU A 21 -6.60 -24.89 -5.17
N GLN A 22 -7.31 -24.89 -6.30
CA GLN A 22 -7.80 -23.66 -6.94
C GLN A 22 -8.87 -22.99 -6.09
N VAL A 23 -9.76 -23.79 -5.48
CA VAL A 23 -10.76 -23.29 -4.52
C VAL A 23 -10.09 -22.67 -3.31
N LEU A 24 -9.10 -23.34 -2.71
CA LEU A 24 -8.35 -22.82 -1.56
C LEU A 24 -7.60 -21.51 -1.90
N ARG A 25 -6.95 -21.45 -3.06
CA ARG A 25 -6.28 -20.23 -3.54
C ARG A 25 -7.27 -19.08 -3.66
N PHE A 26 -8.40 -19.31 -4.32
CA PHE A 26 -9.45 -18.31 -4.48
C PHE A 26 -9.96 -17.80 -3.13
N LEU A 27 -10.22 -18.69 -2.17
CA LEU A 27 -10.70 -18.30 -0.84
C LEU A 27 -9.69 -17.45 -0.08
N GLU A 28 -8.40 -17.78 -0.16
CA GLU A 28 -7.36 -16.98 0.50
C GLU A 28 -7.19 -15.62 -0.16
N ASP A 29 -7.16 -15.57 -1.49
CA ASP A 29 -7.05 -14.32 -2.24
C ASP A 29 -8.28 -13.43 -1.98
N PHE A 30 -9.48 -14.03 -1.90
CA PHE A 30 -10.70 -13.31 -1.55
C PHE A 30 -10.69 -12.82 -0.10
N ARG A 31 -10.18 -13.61 0.85
CA ARG A 31 -10.01 -13.20 2.24
C ARG A 31 -9.06 -11.99 2.35
N LEU A 32 -7.96 -11.99 1.61
CA LEU A 32 -7.02 -10.88 1.56
C LEU A 32 -7.63 -9.64 0.90
N LEU A 33 -8.42 -9.82 -0.17
CA LEU A 33 -9.13 -8.72 -0.84
C LEU A 33 -10.18 -8.07 0.07
N GLN A 34 -10.88 -8.88 0.88
CA GLN A 34 -11.87 -8.42 1.86
C GLN A 34 -11.23 -7.94 3.17
N ALA A 35 -9.90 -8.09 3.33
CA ALA A 35 -9.23 -7.64 4.53
C ALA A 35 -9.46 -6.13 4.69
N PRO A 36 -9.86 -5.67 5.89
CA PRO A 36 -10.11 -4.25 6.10
C PRO A 36 -8.83 -3.48 5.82
N ALA A 37 -8.88 -2.60 4.82
CA ALA A 37 -7.77 -1.71 4.53
C ALA A 37 -7.43 -0.91 5.79
N VAL A 38 -6.13 -0.84 6.13
CA VAL A 38 -5.67 0.01 7.24
C VAL A 38 -6.08 1.43 6.92
N ARG A 39 -6.95 2.01 7.74
CA ARG A 39 -7.49 3.36 7.51
C ARG A 39 -6.34 4.36 7.53
N SER A 40 -6.08 5.00 6.41
CA SER A 40 -5.20 6.17 6.35
C SER A 40 -5.97 7.42 6.78
N ARG A 41 -5.33 8.30 7.57
CA ARG A 41 -5.85 9.64 7.87
C ARG A 41 -4.94 10.67 7.19
N PRO A 42 -5.47 11.70 6.52
CA PRO A 42 -4.66 12.78 6.02
C PRO A 42 -4.02 13.52 7.19
N ILE A 43 -2.75 13.90 7.01
CA ILE A 43 -2.04 14.76 7.95
C ILE A 43 -1.82 16.12 7.29
N SER A 44 -1.98 17.19 8.06
CA SER A 44 -1.58 18.53 7.66
C SER A 44 -0.29 18.88 8.38
N LEU A 45 0.78 19.10 7.63
CA LEU A 45 2.10 19.46 8.15
C LEU A 45 2.57 20.73 7.45
N ARG A 46 3.01 21.73 8.22
CA ARG A 46 3.69 22.90 7.67
C ARG A 46 5.18 22.64 7.59
N VAL A 47 5.76 22.87 6.42
CA VAL A 47 7.19 22.77 6.16
C VAL A 47 7.65 23.95 5.32
N PRO A 48 8.91 24.40 5.45
CA PRO A 48 9.45 25.42 4.56
C PRO A 48 9.35 24.98 3.09
N GLU A 49 8.89 25.87 2.22
CA GLU A 49 8.73 25.57 0.78
C GLU A 49 10.03 25.12 0.11
N PRO A 50 11.20 25.75 0.37
CA PRO A 50 12.45 25.31 -0.25
C PRO A 50 12.82 23.88 0.15
N LEU A 51 12.55 23.52 1.41
CA LEU A 51 12.81 22.18 1.93
C LEU A 51 11.93 21.15 1.22
N LEU A 52 10.62 21.43 1.11
CA LEU A 52 9.69 20.53 0.43
C LEU A 52 10.04 20.36 -1.05
N ALA A 53 10.43 21.45 -1.73
CA ALA A 53 10.85 21.42 -3.12
C ALA A 53 12.10 20.56 -3.32
N ALA A 54 13.14 20.79 -2.53
CA ALA A 54 14.38 20.01 -2.59
C ALA A 54 14.15 18.53 -2.27
N PHE A 55 13.33 18.23 -1.25
CA PHE A 55 12.96 16.87 -0.88
C PHE A 55 12.24 16.15 -2.01
N LYS A 56 11.25 16.78 -2.64
CA LYS A 56 10.53 16.23 -3.80
C LYS A 56 11.46 15.95 -4.97
N GLN A 57 12.37 16.88 -5.28
CA GLN A 57 13.33 16.71 -6.35
C GLN A 57 14.27 15.53 -6.09
N ARG A 58 14.77 15.39 -4.86
CA ARG A 58 15.61 14.25 -4.47
C ARG A 58 14.86 12.93 -4.62
N CYS A 59 13.61 12.86 -4.16
CA CYS A 59 12.78 11.67 -4.29
C CYS A 59 12.55 11.30 -5.77
N ALA A 60 12.31 12.30 -6.63
CA ALA A 60 12.14 12.08 -8.07
C ALA A 60 13.40 11.51 -8.74
N LEU A 61 14.60 11.98 -8.36
CA LEU A 61 15.86 11.42 -8.85
C LEU A 61 16.07 9.96 -8.44
N GLU A 62 15.51 9.56 -7.30
CA GLU A 62 15.55 8.18 -6.79
C GLU A 62 14.38 7.33 -7.29
N GLY A 63 13.48 7.88 -8.11
CA GLY A 63 12.31 7.17 -8.65
C GLY A 63 11.23 6.86 -7.61
N ILE A 64 11.23 7.54 -6.46
CA ILE A 64 10.31 7.26 -5.35
C ILE A 64 9.36 8.46 -5.17
N PRO A 65 8.03 8.26 -5.05
CA PRO A 65 7.12 9.34 -4.70
C PRO A 65 7.44 9.90 -3.30
N TYR A 66 7.48 11.21 -3.14
CA TYR A 66 7.89 11.82 -1.87
C TYR A 66 7.00 11.40 -0.68
N GLN A 67 5.71 11.12 -0.89
CA GLN A 67 4.83 10.61 0.15
C GLN A 67 5.20 9.19 0.60
N VAL A 68 5.74 8.37 -0.30
CA VAL A 68 6.28 7.04 0.05
C VAL A 68 7.51 7.20 0.91
N ARG A 69 8.44 8.09 0.53
CA ARG A 69 9.62 8.39 1.33
C ARG A 69 9.27 8.89 2.73
N ILE A 70 8.26 9.75 2.88
CA ILE A 70 7.78 10.19 4.20
C ILE A 70 7.32 8.99 5.05
N LYS A 71 6.55 8.06 4.48
CA LYS A 71 6.08 6.87 5.20
C LYS A 71 7.22 5.94 5.60
N GLU A 72 8.22 5.78 4.73
CA GLU A 72 9.42 5.01 5.02
C GLU A 72 10.21 5.64 6.16
N LEU A 73 10.41 6.96 6.15
CA LEU A 73 11.07 7.67 7.25
C LEU A 73 10.30 7.50 8.57
N MET A 74 8.97 7.62 8.55
CA MET A 74 8.14 7.39 9.74
C MET A 74 8.31 5.95 10.27
N ARG A 75 8.30 4.96 9.38
CA ARG A 75 8.47 3.55 9.75
C ARG A 75 9.87 3.29 10.30
N GLY A 76 10.90 3.71 9.56
CA GLY A 76 12.29 3.53 9.94
C GLY A 76 12.64 4.23 11.26
N TRP A 77 11.98 5.35 11.57
CA TRP A 77 12.09 6.00 12.86
C TRP A 77 11.51 5.15 14.00
N LEU A 78 10.32 4.56 13.81
CA LEU A 78 9.68 3.70 14.82
C LEU A 78 10.41 2.36 15.01
N GLU A 79 10.98 1.82 13.94
CA GLU A 79 11.70 0.55 13.92
C GLU A 79 13.18 0.69 14.31
N GLY A 80 13.67 1.91 14.57
CA GLY A 80 15.06 2.19 14.97
C GLY A 80 16.09 1.98 13.84
N THR A 81 15.66 1.89 12.59
CA THR A 81 16.53 1.70 11.41
C THR A 81 17.00 3.04 10.82
N THR A 82 16.35 4.15 11.18
CA THR A 82 16.82 5.50 10.85
C THR A 82 17.71 6.02 12.00
N PRO A 83 18.94 6.48 11.73
CA PRO A 83 19.79 7.05 12.78
C PRO A 83 19.10 8.27 13.42
N PRO A 84 19.18 8.43 14.75
CA PRO A 84 18.60 9.57 15.43
C PRO A 84 19.18 10.87 14.87
N ALA A 85 18.34 11.88 14.67
CA ALA A 85 18.77 13.21 14.27
C ALA A 85 19.73 13.75 15.34
N GLY A 86 21.04 13.62 15.10
CA GLY A 86 22.08 13.99 16.06
C GLY A 86 23.36 13.14 16.01
N SER A 87 23.36 11.96 15.40
CA SER A 87 24.59 11.20 15.18
C SER A 87 25.17 11.50 13.79
N ASN A 88 25.98 12.57 13.70
CA ASN A 88 27.04 12.65 12.70
C ASN A 88 28.29 11.96 13.26
N PRO A 89 29.11 11.28 12.44
CA PRO A 89 30.52 11.06 12.77
C PRO A 89 31.29 12.39 12.80
#